data_AF-A0A0B1S385-F1
#
_entry.id   AF-A0A0B1S385-F1
#
_cell.length_a   1.000
_cell.length_b   1.000
_cell.length_c   1.000
_cell.angle_alpha   90.00
_cell.angle_beta   90.00
_cell.angle_gamma   90.00
#
_symmetry.space_group_name_H-M   'P 1'
#
loop_
_entity.id
_entity.type
_entity.pdbx_description
1 polymer ?
#
loop_
_entity_poly.entity_id
_entity_poly.type
_entity_poly.pdbx_seq_one_letter_code
_entity_poly.pdbx_strand_id
1 'polypeptide(L)'
;MNLRDYLSNCDEVNERIENVDRAGETTTKVLGIRWNATDDTIFFVCNEKTFSKVSKRTVLSQINGYCYDPLGLLTPLMTRAKVFLQDLHKHKYGWDEVLSEGDQGTWKNIKTISARLPKPCQEGSLTIQMRNTRFPSLWTAPNEHMLVAYM
;
A
#
# COMPACT_ATOMS: atom_id res chain seq x y z
N MET A 1 17.51 -9.12 12.18
CA MET A 1 17.60 -9.68 10.82
C MET A 1 19.03 -10.11 10.62
N ASN A 2 19.29 -11.40 10.57
CA ASN A 2 20.60 -11.90 10.18
C ASN A 2 20.72 -11.69 8.67
N LEU A 3 21.81 -11.05 8.23
CA LEU A 3 22.02 -10.71 6.81
C LEU A 3 22.34 -11.92 5.93
N ARG A 4 22.40 -13.12 6.53
CA ARG A 4 22.75 -14.39 5.87
C ARG A 4 21.58 -15.35 5.74
N ASP A 5 20.40 -14.99 6.24
CA ASP A 5 19.24 -15.85 6.20
C ASP A 5 18.57 -15.75 4.81
N TYR A 6 18.44 -16.88 4.14
CA TYR A 6 17.75 -17.01 2.86
C TYR A 6 16.29 -17.44 3.07
N LEU A 7 15.40 -16.86 2.26
CA LEU A 7 13.99 -17.18 2.26
C LEU A 7 13.45 -17.03 0.82
N SER A 8 12.81 -18.08 0.33
CA SER A 8 12.14 -18.12 -0.97
C SER A 8 10.64 -18.35 -0.79
N ASN A 9 9.83 -17.94 -1.78
CA ASN A 9 8.41 -18.31 -1.84
C ASN A 9 8.16 -19.73 -2.38
N CYS A 10 9.22 -20.47 -2.72
CA CYS A 10 9.15 -21.84 -3.22
C CYS A 10 9.71 -22.81 -2.19
N ASP A 11 8.87 -23.74 -1.73
CA ASP A 11 9.25 -24.73 -0.71
C ASP A 11 10.40 -25.62 -1.18
N GLU A 12 10.38 -26.06 -2.44
CA GLU A 12 11.45 -26.88 -3.03
C GLU A 12 12.81 -26.18 -3.00
N VAL A 13 12.83 -24.85 -3.14
CA VAL A 13 14.06 -24.04 -3.04
C VAL A 13 14.49 -23.94 -1.59
N ASN A 14 13.55 -23.72 -0.66
CA ASN A 14 13.84 -23.63 0.77
C ASN A 14 14.36 -24.95 1.37
N GLU A 15 13.94 -26.10 0.83
CA GLU A 15 14.43 -27.42 1.25
C GLU A 15 15.88 -27.71 0.83
N ARG A 16 16.36 -27.04 -0.24
CA ARG A 16 17.75 -27.19 -0.73
C ARG A 16 18.75 -26.31 0.01
N ILE A 17 18.28 -25.39 0.85
CA ILE A 17 19.11 -24.48 1.64
C ILE A 17 19.47 -25.16 2.96
N GLU A 18 20.74 -25.05 3.39
CA GLU A 18 21.16 -25.59 4.68
C GLU A 18 20.38 -24.93 5.83
N ASN A 19 20.01 -25.70 6.86
CA ASN A 19 19.21 -25.19 7.99
C ASN A 19 19.87 -24.00 8.72
N VAL A 20 21.21 -23.87 8.67
CA VAL A 20 21.97 -22.77 9.28
C VAL A 20 21.77 -21.45 8.51
N ASP A 21 21.52 -21.54 7.21
CA ASP A 21 21.36 -20.40 6.30
C ASP A 21 19.87 -20.10 6.01
N ARG A 22 18.93 -20.89 6.53
CA ARG A 22 17.50 -20.70 6.29
C ARG A 22 16.89 -19.73 7.31
N ALA A 23 16.04 -18.82 6.84
CA ALA A 23 15.28 -17.94 7.72
C ALA A 23 14.40 -18.72 8.71
N GLY A 24 14.43 -18.34 9.99
CA GLY A 24 13.62 -18.95 11.04
C GLY A 24 12.14 -18.56 11.01
N GLU A 25 11.79 -17.48 10.29
CA GLU A 25 10.43 -16.99 10.12
C GLU A 25 10.08 -16.94 8.62
N THR A 26 8.83 -17.21 8.28
CA THR A 26 8.30 -17.11 6.90
C THR A 26 7.98 -15.68 6.49
N THR A 27 8.01 -14.74 7.43
CA THR A 27 7.79 -13.32 7.20
C THR A 27 9.09 -12.56 7.43
N THR A 28 9.51 -11.75 6.45
CA THR A 28 10.69 -10.90 6.55
C THR A 28 10.41 -9.50 6.03
N LYS A 29 11.33 -8.56 6.25
CA LYS A 29 11.23 -7.22 5.66
C LYS A 29 12.07 -7.14 4.40
N VAL A 30 11.43 -6.81 3.28
CA VAL A 30 12.08 -6.54 1.99
C VAL A 30 11.89 -5.05 1.68
N LEU A 31 13.01 -4.32 1.51
CA LEU A 31 13.00 -2.86 1.28
C LEU A 31 12.26 -2.05 2.36
N GLY A 32 12.13 -2.59 3.59
CA GLY A 32 11.39 -1.95 4.69
C GLY A 32 9.89 -2.27 4.72
N ILE A 33 9.37 -2.99 3.73
CA ILE A 33 7.99 -3.50 3.68
C ILE A 33 7.99 -4.96 4.16
N ARG A 34 6.92 -5.45 4.79
CA ARG A 34 6.83 -6.85 5.23
C ARG A 34 6.41 -7.74 4.06
N TRP A 35 7.05 -8.89 3.91
CA TRP A 35 6.74 -9.91 2.91
C TRP A 35 6.62 -11.27 3.60
N ASN A 36 5.53 -11.98 3.32
CA ASN A 36 5.32 -13.38 3.70
C ASN A 36 5.63 -14.24 2.48
N ALA A 37 6.63 -15.12 2.62
CA ALA A 37 7.09 -15.96 1.54
C ALA A 37 6.13 -17.12 1.24
N THR A 38 5.44 -17.65 2.25
CA THR A 38 4.47 -18.76 2.10
C THR A 38 3.32 -18.36 1.19
N ASP A 39 2.72 -17.20 1.47
CA ASP A 39 1.60 -16.66 0.69
C ASP A 39 2.07 -15.78 -0.47
N ASP A 40 3.37 -15.57 -0.65
CA ASP A 40 3.97 -14.66 -1.61
C ASP A 40 3.34 -13.25 -1.63
N THR A 41 3.35 -12.63 -0.45
CA THR A 41 2.44 -11.53 -0.14
C THR A 41 3.16 -10.38 0.56
N ILE A 42 2.98 -9.15 0.08
CA ILE A 42 3.48 -7.92 0.71
C ILE A 42 2.40 -7.29 1.60
N PHE A 43 2.80 -6.82 2.79
CA PHE A 43 1.93 -6.11 3.75
C PHE A 43 2.37 -4.66 3.94
N PHE A 44 1.40 -3.76 3.86
CA PHE A 44 1.53 -2.33 4.06
C PHE A 44 0.78 -1.91 5.31
N VAL A 45 1.51 -1.49 6.33
CA VAL A 45 0.91 -0.92 7.54
C VAL A 45 0.40 0.48 7.23
N CYS A 46 -0.93 0.67 7.27
CA CYS A 46 -1.57 1.94 7.00
C CYS A 46 -1.96 2.63 8.30
N ASN A 47 -1.32 3.75 8.62
CA ASN A 47 -1.56 4.48 9.85
C ASN A 47 -2.54 5.63 9.63
N GLU A 48 -3.75 5.47 10.16
CA GLU A 48 -4.74 6.54 10.24
C GLU A 48 -4.51 7.38 11.49
N LYS A 49 -4.08 8.64 11.32
CA LYS A 49 -3.97 9.59 12.43
C LYS A 49 -5.28 10.36 12.53
N THR A 50 -5.85 10.35 13.73
CA THR A 50 -7.02 11.15 14.05
C THR A 50 -6.57 12.51 14.55
N PHE A 51 -7.03 13.58 13.89
CA PHE A 51 -6.76 14.95 14.29
C PHE A 51 -8.06 15.63 14.70
N SER A 52 -8.02 16.42 15.79
CA SER A 52 -9.16 17.21 16.26
C SER A 52 -9.50 18.39 15.36
N LYS A 53 -8.49 18.93 14.66
CA LYS A 53 -8.63 20.01 13.68
C LYS A 53 -8.09 19.54 12.34
N VAL A 54 -8.81 19.80 11.26
CA VAL A 54 -8.32 19.55 9.90
C VAL A 54 -7.68 20.84 9.39
N SER A 55 -6.34 20.87 9.42
CA SER A 55 -5.51 21.90 8.81
C SER A 55 -4.65 21.33 7.67
N LYS A 56 -4.07 22.22 6.86
CA LYS A 56 -3.10 21.85 5.81
C LYS A 56 -1.96 20.97 6.35
N ARG A 57 -1.43 21.28 7.54
CA ARG A 57 -0.40 20.47 8.21
C ARG A 57 -0.90 19.06 8.54
N THR A 58 -2.12 18.94 9.06
CA THR A 58 -2.67 17.63 9.42
C THR A 58 -2.94 16.76 8.18
N VAL A 59 -3.41 17.35 7.08
CA VAL A 59 -3.61 16.66 5.80
C VAL A 59 -2.27 16.15 5.27
N LEU A 60 -1.24 17.00 5.24
CA LEU A 60 0.12 16.60 4.82
C LEU A 60 0.68 15.48 5.71
N SER A 61 0.56 15.62 7.03
CA SER A 61 1.03 14.63 8.01
C SER A 61 0.30 13.29 7.87
N GLN A 62 -0.98 13.33 7.52
CA GLN A 62 -1.77 12.13 7.24
C GLN A 62 -1.30 11.46 5.95
N ILE A 63 -1.12 12.22 4.86
CA ILE A 63 -0.69 11.67 3.56
C ILE A 63 0.69 11.02 3.66
N ASN A 64 1.67 11.73 4.22
CA ASN A 64 3.05 11.25 4.31
C ASN A 64 3.23 10.18 5.37
N GLY A 65 2.43 10.22 6.45
CA GLY A 65 2.45 9.23 7.50
C GLY A 65 1.57 8.01 7.24
N TYR A 66 0.80 8.00 6.15
CA TYR A 66 -0.20 6.97 5.88
C TYR A 66 0.46 5.61 5.69
N CYS A 67 1.41 5.52 4.78
CA CYS A 67 2.12 4.27 4.50
C CYS A 67 3.49 4.54 3.89
N TYR A 68 4.46 3.69 4.22
CA TYR A 68 5.77 3.67 3.59
C TYR A 68 5.73 2.78 2.34
N ASP A 69 5.95 3.38 1.17
CA ASP A 69 5.82 2.73 -0.13
C ASP A 69 7.00 3.09 -1.05
N PRO A 70 8.14 2.39 -0.93
CA PRO A 70 9.31 2.62 -1.77
C PRO A 70 9.09 2.17 -3.22
N LEU A 71 8.09 1.31 -3.49
CA LEU A 71 7.81 0.76 -4.82
C LEU A 71 6.69 1.50 -5.55
N GLY A 72 5.99 2.42 -4.87
CA GLY A 72 4.87 3.17 -5.44
C GLY A 72 3.60 2.35 -5.68
N LEU A 73 3.47 1.16 -5.08
CA LEU A 73 2.33 0.25 -5.27
C LEU A 73 0.99 0.85 -4.79
N LEU A 74 1.03 1.75 -3.82
CA LEU A 74 -0.13 2.46 -3.28
C LEU A 74 -0.36 3.82 -3.97
N THR A 75 0.44 4.17 -4.99
CA THR A 75 0.33 5.47 -5.67
C THR A 75 -1.08 5.76 -6.17
N PRO A 76 -1.78 4.86 -6.90
CA PRO A 76 -3.13 5.15 -7.41
C PRO A 76 -4.15 5.45 -6.31
N LEU A 77 -3.98 4.82 -5.14
CA LEU A 77 -4.80 5.05 -3.96
C LEU A 77 -4.54 6.45 -3.36
N MET A 78 -3.27 6.84 -3.29
CA MET A 78 -2.84 8.10 -2.70
C MET A 78 -2.95 9.31 -3.65
N THR A 79 -3.11 9.09 -4.96
CA THR A 79 -3.18 10.16 -5.96
C THR A 79 -4.25 11.19 -5.63
N ARG A 80 -5.48 10.77 -5.26
CA ARG A 80 -6.56 11.70 -4.92
C ARG A 80 -6.21 12.58 -3.72
N ALA A 81 -5.57 12.00 -2.71
CA ALA A 81 -5.12 12.73 -1.53
C ALA A 81 -4.00 13.73 -1.87
N LYS A 82 -3.05 13.34 -2.72
CA LYS A 82 -1.96 14.20 -3.19
C LYS A 82 -2.48 15.36 -4.06
N VAL A 83 -3.46 15.12 -4.93
CA VAL A 83 -4.13 16.17 -5.73
C VAL A 83 -4.84 17.16 -4.80
N PHE A 84 -5.60 16.65 -3.82
CA PHE A 84 -6.26 17.52 -2.84
C PHE A 84 -5.25 18.37 -2.05
N LEU A 85 -4.14 17.78 -1.61
CA LEU A 85 -3.06 18.53 -0.96
C LEU A 85 -2.50 19.62 -1.89
N GLN A 86 -2.29 19.31 -3.18
CA GLN A 86 -1.86 20.30 -4.17
C GLN A 86 -2.86 21.46 -4.29
N ASP A 87 -4.16 21.16 -4.26
CA ASP A 87 -5.20 22.20 -4.29
C ASP A 87 -5.16 23.05 -3.01
N LEU A 88 -5.01 22.45 -1.82
CA LEU A 88 -4.77 23.20 -0.58
C LEU A 88 -3.50 24.07 -0.61
N HIS A 89 -2.50 23.71 -1.41
CA HIS A 89 -1.32 24.53 -1.64
C HIS A 89 -1.59 25.75 -2.51
N LYS A 90 -2.51 25.64 -3.48
CA LYS A 90 -2.95 26.79 -4.31
C LYS A 90 -3.81 27.76 -3.50
N HIS A 91 -4.56 27.25 -2.52
CA HIS A 91 -5.26 28.07 -1.55
C HIS A 91 -4.27 28.75 -0.59
N LYS A 92 -4.53 30.01 -0.23
CA LYS A 92 -3.68 30.79 0.69
C LYS A 92 -3.87 30.42 2.18
N TYR A 93 -4.13 29.15 2.46
CA TYR A 93 -4.25 28.64 3.83
C TYR A 93 -2.91 28.65 4.56
N GLY A 94 -2.94 29.09 5.82
CA GLY A 94 -1.87 28.86 6.78
C GLY A 94 -1.69 27.37 7.10
N TRP A 95 -0.54 27.02 7.69
CA TRP A 95 -0.22 25.63 8.03
C TRP A 95 -1.18 25.01 9.06
N ASP A 96 -1.55 25.79 10.08
CA ASP A 96 -2.36 25.36 11.21
C ASP A 96 -3.77 25.98 11.19
N GLU A 97 -4.12 26.65 10.08
CA GLU A 97 -5.44 27.20 9.82
C GLU A 97 -6.45 26.08 9.56
N VAL A 98 -7.66 26.22 10.12
CA VAL A 98 -8.75 25.27 9.89
C VAL A 98 -9.26 25.43 8.47
N LEU A 99 -9.36 24.31 7.74
CA LEU A 99 -9.86 24.32 6.37
C LEU A 99 -11.34 24.72 6.32
N SER A 100 -11.80 25.22 5.16
CA SER A 100 -13.21 25.49 4.94
C SER A 100 -14.07 24.23 5.12
N GLU A 101 -15.35 24.37 5.45
CA GLU A 101 -16.26 23.22 5.60
C GLU A 101 -16.32 22.35 4.33
N GLY A 102 -16.25 22.98 3.15
CA GLY A 102 -16.22 22.28 1.86
C GLY A 102 -14.96 21.41 1.68
N ASP A 103 -13.80 21.94 2.03
CA ASP A 103 -12.53 21.20 1.96
C ASP A 103 -12.47 20.08 3.01
N GLN A 104 -13.01 20.33 4.21
CA GLN A 104 -13.13 19.30 5.23
C GLN A 104 -14.04 18.15 4.77
N GLY A 105 -15.15 18.46 4.09
CA GLY A 105 -16.05 17.47 3.49
C GLY A 105 -15.34 16.65 2.41
N THR A 106 -14.64 17.31 1.50
CA THR A 106 -13.84 16.67 0.46
C THR A 106 -12.77 15.75 1.04
N TRP A 107 -12.05 16.21 2.07
CA TRP A 107 -11.05 15.41 2.76
C TRP A 107 -11.64 14.17 3.44
N LYS A 108 -12.79 14.29 4.10
CA LYS A 108 -13.51 13.14 4.68
C LYS A 108 -13.86 12.11 3.60
N ASN A 109 -14.37 12.55 2.46
CA ASN A 109 -14.71 11.66 1.35
C ASN A 109 -13.47 10.91 0.81
N ILE A 110 -12.34 11.59 0.65
CA ILE A 110 -11.08 10.96 0.21
C ILE A 110 -10.65 9.88 1.21
N LYS A 111 -10.67 10.18 2.52
CA LYS A 111 -10.33 9.20 3.57
C LYS A 111 -11.27 7.99 3.58
N THR A 112 -12.56 8.22 3.38
CA THR A 112 -13.55 7.13 3.32
C THR A 112 -13.31 6.22 2.11
N ILE A 113 -12.97 6.78 0.95
CA ILE A 113 -12.68 5.99 -0.26
C ILE A 113 -11.43 5.14 -0.06
N SER A 114 -10.38 5.68 0.55
CA SER A 114 -9.18 4.87 0.85
C SER A 114 -9.46 3.74 1.85
N ALA A 115 -10.38 3.95 2.80
CA ALA A 115 -10.79 2.94 3.76
C ALA A 115 -11.69 1.83 3.18
N ARG A 116 -12.29 2.04 1.98
CA ARG A 116 -13.21 1.09 1.31
C ARG A 116 -12.52 0.09 0.40
N LEU A 117 -11.22 0.25 0.12
CA LEU A 117 -10.49 -0.83 -0.54
C LEU A 117 -10.58 -2.08 0.35
N PRO A 118 -10.78 -3.28 -0.25
CA PRO A 118 -10.92 -4.50 0.53
C PRO A 118 -9.72 -4.60 1.45
N LYS A 119 -9.95 -4.49 2.76
CA LYS A 119 -8.96 -4.80 3.80
C LYS A 119 -8.81 -6.32 3.73
N PRO A 120 -7.71 -6.83 3.17
CA PRO A 120 -7.52 -8.27 3.11
C PRO A 120 -7.13 -8.74 4.51
N CYS A 121 -8.14 -9.19 5.25
CA CYS A 121 -8.11 -9.95 6.50
C CYS A 121 -7.16 -9.47 7.63
N GLN A 122 -7.80 -8.88 8.66
CA GLN A 122 -7.35 -8.63 10.04
C GLN A 122 -6.19 -7.61 10.22
N GLU A 123 -6.47 -6.56 10.99
CA GLU A 123 -5.53 -5.54 11.51
C GLU A 123 -4.86 -4.58 10.50
N GLY A 124 -5.63 -3.64 9.94
CA GLY A 124 -5.08 -2.34 9.51
C GLY A 124 -4.00 -2.34 8.42
N SER A 125 -3.78 -3.48 7.75
CA SER A 125 -2.75 -3.66 6.74
C SER A 125 -3.38 -3.88 5.36
N LEU A 126 -2.82 -3.22 4.33
CA LEU A 126 -3.12 -3.53 2.93
C LEU A 126 -2.19 -4.64 2.47
N THR A 127 -2.71 -5.64 1.79
CA THR A 127 -1.96 -6.84 1.43
C THR A 127 -2.00 -7.04 -0.08
N ILE A 128 -0.85 -7.21 -0.72
CA ILE A 128 -0.71 -7.39 -2.17
C ILE A 128 -0.03 -8.73 -2.44
N GLN A 129 -0.72 -9.60 -3.17
CA GLN A 129 -0.20 -10.89 -3.65
C GLN A 129 0.70 -10.66 -4.86
N MET A 130 1.96 -11.10 -4.81
CA MET A 130 2.94 -10.90 -5.88
C MET A 130 2.66 -11.79 -7.10
N ARG A 131 2.27 -13.06 -6.87
CA ARG A 131 1.99 -14.07 -7.90
C ARG A 131 0.81 -13.77 -8.83
N ASN A 132 -0.06 -12.81 -8.49
CA ASN A 132 -1.27 -12.53 -9.26
C ASN A 132 -1.54 -11.04 -9.45
N THR A 133 -0.50 -10.26 -9.76
CA THR A 133 -0.65 -8.86 -10.20
C THR A 133 -1.17 -8.77 -11.65
N ARG A 134 -2.25 -9.48 -11.98
CA ARG A 134 -3.21 -8.95 -12.96
C ARG A 134 -4.02 -7.91 -12.20
N PHE A 135 -3.75 -6.63 -12.47
CA PHE A 135 -4.80 -5.62 -12.32
C PHE A 135 -6.08 -6.21 -12.93
N PRO A 136 -7.23 -6.17 -12.26
CA PRO A 136 -8.47 -6.60 -12.89
C PRO A 136 -8.75 -5.61 -14.01
N SER A 137 -8.27 -5.92 -15.22
CA SER A 137 -8.98 -5.53 -16.41
C SER A 137 -10.35 -6.19 -16.25
N LEU A 138 -11.34 -5.36 -15.90
CA LEU A 138 -12.73 -5.65 -16.23
C LEU A 138 -12.76 -6.26 -17.64
N TRP A 139 -13.63 -7.25 -17.81
CA TRP A 139 -13.80 -8.14 -18.99
C TRP A 139 -13.03 -9.47 -18.93
N THR A 140 -13.59 -10.44 -18.21
CA THR A 140 -13.47 -11.85 -18.59
C THR A 140 -14.57 -12.18 -19.59
N ALA A 141 -14.22 -12.35 -20.86
CA ALA A 141 -15.00 -13.16 -21.80
C ALA A 141 -14.50 -14.61 -21.72
N PRO A 142 -15.39 -15.61 -21.77
CA PRO A 142 -15.01 -17.01 -21.65
C PRO A 142 -14.55 -17.53 -23.02
N ASN A 143 -13.37 -18.15 -23.02
CA ASN A 143 -12.79 -18.95 -24.10
C ASN A 143 -12.18 -18.16 -25.26
N GLU A 144 -10.85 -18.10 -25.31
CA GLU A 144 -10.03 -18.56 -26.45
C GLU A 144 -8.53 -18.34 -26.19
N HIS A 145 -7.72 -19.20 -26.83
CA HIS A 145 -6.29 -19.34 -26.69
C HIS A 145 -5.53 -18.03 -26.99
N MET A 146 -4.72 -17.55 -26.05
CA MET A 146 -3.98 -16.30 -26.18
C MET A 146 -2.57 -16.55 -26.74
N LEU A 147 -2.39 -16.30 -28.03
CA LEU A 147 -1.10 -15.88 -28.59
C LEU A 147 -0.93 -14.38 -28.23
N VAL A 148 0.16 -14.03 -27.55
CA VAL A 148 0.49 -12.62 -27.29
C VAL A 148 1.68 -12.24 -28.14
N ALA A 149 1.44 -11.39 -29.14
CA ALA A 149 2.48 -10.60 -29.80
C ALA A 149 2.68 -9.30 -29.01
N TYR A 150 3.94 -8.95 -28.76
CA TYR A 150 4.33 -7.69 -28.13
C TYR A 150 4.35 -6.55 -29.15
N MET A 151 3.73 -5.42 -28.81
CA MET A 151 4.17 -4.07 -29.17
C MET A 151 4.07 -3.18 -27.94
#